data_AF-A0A7C5XDE7-F1
#
_entry.id   AF-A0A7C5XDE7-F1
#
_cell.length_a   1.000
_cell.length_b   1.000
_cell.length_c   1.000
_cell.angle_alpha   90.00
_cell.angle_beta   90.00
_cell.angle_gamma   90.00
#
_symmetry.space_group_name_H-M   'P 1'
#
loop_
_entity.id
_entity.type
_entity.pdbx_description
1 polymer ?
#
loop_
_entity_poly.entity_id
_entity_poly.type
_entity_poly.pdbx_seq_one_letter_code
_entity_poly.pdbx_strand_id
1 'polypeptide(L)'
;MVDPLVEYYEGVKGLIRDKCGDGAVLILSPPLTRADKLADELMKELGKDKVRHYTIGSEGGREKAKSLADALKRIRGSMMESEGLVVDEELMRELRALLGDYLVGGVKPDCFIPYYISWEEARRYASDENVDEKVRDALRLITKGFESRSRRITWFGLDYIPEKLVEEAMSAKSEDVERWIDAYLYIVSKLNLDGGFLHEVKMVFKRFIGFIETSLPVIGKVMHVVPEPSMQMGAVTLSFINSLAKDEVHAFRDIIDTVRHLKALRSGGDLNTLGKLIAHKLAVDMEIPYEIARNVLVGFAGLADDVLRDIEERLDIIEIKSQSIEGAFRVYDKGGFESDAEAHPGFFIINDELLISGGVIGRSALEPYKVVTIRGFNDLRNEALKRLDNEGVAVLVGPRGIGKTTLATYTTWTLLREGRFRFMVNVKDLEEVGTEFTGFIGYYLGNKYDDKYGNLLVVYDPSTTKTYSLADKKTEAPKGISSTIDTLLRYVAE
;
A
#
# COMPACT_ATOMS: atom_id res chain seq x y z
N MET A 1 37.08 -15.44 -23.36
CA MET A 1 35.68 -15.00 -23.43
C MET A 1 35.63 -13.58 -22.93
N VAL A 2 34.85 -12.73 -23.58
CA VAL A 2 34.79 -11.29 -23.30
C VAL A 2 33.64 -11.04 -22.32
N ASP A 3 33.86 -10.24 -21.28
CA ASP A 3 32.75 -9.73 -20.46
C ASP A 3 32.21 -8.47 -21.16
N PRO A 4 31.02 -8.51 -21.78
CA PRO A 4 30.48 -7.38 -22.53
C PRO A 4 30.13 -6.20 -21.62
N LEU A 5 29.97 -6.40 -20.31
CA LEU A 5 29.82 -5.29 -19.37
C LEU A 5 31.14 -4.53 -19.23
N VAL A 6 32.27 -5.24 -19.23
CA VAL A 6 33.61 -4.64 -19.21
C VAL A 6 33.97 -4.06 -20.57
N GLU A 7 33.64 -4.75 -21.66
CA GLU A 7 33.91 -4.27 -23.02
C GLU A 7 33.09 -3.02 -23.34
N TYR A 8 31.81 -2.98 -22.97
CA TYR A 8 30.98 -1.78 -23.10
C TYR A 8 31.56 -0.64 -22.26
N TYR A 9 31.92 -0.92 -21.01
CA TYR A 9 32.52 0.05 -20.09
C TYR A 9 33.83 0.65 -20.65
N GLU A 10 34.78 -0.19 -21.08
CA GLU A 10 36.05 0.24 -21.67
C GLU A 10 35.87 0.87 -23.05
N GLY A 11 34.90 0.40 -23.84
CA GLY A 11 34.54 0.97 -25.13
C GLY A 11 34.02 2.40 -25.00
N VAL A 12 33.13 2.66 -24.04
CA VAL A 12 32.68 4.03 -23.73
C VAL A 12 33.85 4.89 -23.23
N LYS A 13 34.72 4.34 -22.39
CA LYS A 13 35.93 5.03 -21.92
C LYS A 13 36.86 5.43 -23.07
N GLY A 14 37.07 4.55 -24.05
CA GLY A 14 37.82 4.82 -25.28
C GLY A 14 37.16 5.90 -26.13
N LEU A 15 35.86 5.78 -26.35
CA LEU A 15 35.07 6.76 -27.12
C LEU A 15 35.15 8.16 -26.51
N ILE A 16 35.13 8.28 -25.18
CA ILE A 16 35.32 9.56 -24.49
C ILE A 16 36.69 10.14 -24.79
N ARG A 17 37.75 9.34 -24.73
CA ARG A 17 39.13 9.81 -25.02
C ARG A 17 39.25 10.30 -26.47
N ASP A 18 38.69 9.56 -27.40
CA ASP A 18 38.81 9.84 -28.83
C ASP A 18 37.98 11.07 -29.26
N LYS A 19 36.73 11.17 -28.79
CA LYS A 19 35.81 12.23 -29.22
C LYS A 19 35.96 13.52 -28.43
N CYS A 20 36.28 13.43 -27.14
CA CYS A 20 36.27 14.59 -26.26
C CYS A 20 37.65 15.19 -26.01
N GLY A 21 38.71 14.41 -26.16
CA GLY A 21 40.07 14.84 -25.89
C GLY A 21 40.18 15.53 -24.53
N ASP A 22 40.65 16.78 -24.52
CA ASP A 22 40.79 17.59 -23.30
C ASP A 22 39.52 18.33 -22.85
N GLY A 23 38.41 18.21 -23.58
CA GLY A 23 37.15 18.91 -23.29
C GLY A 23 36.35 18.33 -22.12
N ALA A 24 35.32 19.06 -21.68
CA ALA A 24 34.40 18.56 -20.67
C ALA A 24 33.44 17.52 -21.26
N VAL A 25 33.10 16.52 -20.44
CA VAL A 25 32.28 15.35 -20.78
C VAL A 25 31.10 15.29 -19.82
N LEU A 26 29.91 15.00 -20.35
CA LEU A 26 28.72 14.72 -19.55
C LEU A 26 28.22 13.30 -19.84
N ILE A 27 28.24 12.44 -18.83
CA ILE A 27 27.68 11.09 -18.87
C ILE A 27 26.24 11.15 -18.39
N LEU A 28 25.31 10.73 -19.24
CA LEU A 28 23.89 10.66 -18.93
C LEU A 28 23.45 9.20 -18.87
N SER A 29 22.73 8.83 -17.82
CA SER A 29 22.34 7.43 -17.59
C SER A 29 21.00 7.29 -16.86
N PRO A 30 20.23 6.22 -17.10
CA PRO A 30 19.19 5.79 -16.18
C PRO A 30 19.82 5.27 -14.87
N PRO A 31 19.03 5.11 -13.79
CA PRO A 31 19.54 4.66 -12.51
C PRO A 31 20.03 3.21 -12.55
N LEU A 32 20.90 2.87 -11.58
CA LEU A 32 21.43 1.52 -11.35
C LEU A 32 22.31 0.97 -12.49
N THR A 33 22.90 1.88 -13.26
CA THR A 33 24.00 1.59 -14.19
C THR A 33 25.36 1.67 -13.49
N ARG A 34 26.45 1.36 -14.21
CA ARG A 34 27.84 1.60 -13.78
C ARG A 34 28.38 2.98 -14.16
N ALA A 35 27.52 3.90 -14.61
CA ALA A 35 27.92 5.24 -15.03
C ALA A 35 28.59 6.05 -13.90
N ASP A 36 28.16 5.84 -12.66
CA ASP A 36 28.74 6.40 -11.43
C ASP A 36 30.22 5.98 -11.29
N LYS A 37 30.48 4.68 -11.38
CA LYS A 37 31.83 4.13 -11.31
C LYS A 37 32.71 4.62 -12.47
N LEU A 38 32.15 4.67 -13.69
CA LEU A 38 32.85 5.19 -14.87
C LEU A 38 33.26 6.64 -14.68
N ALA A 39 32.34 7.47 -14.18
CA ALA A 39 32.61 8.88 -13.92
C ALA A 39 33.72 9.05 -12.87
N ASP A 40 33.66 8.31 -11.76
CA ASP A 40 34.68 8.37 -10.71
C ASP A 40 36.09 7.99 -11.20
N GLU A 41 36.19 6.97 -12.05
CA GLU A 41 37.47 6.58 -12.66
C GLU A 41 37.98 7.64 -13.64
N LEU A 42 37.11 8.15 -14.52
CA LEU A 42 37.46 9.19 -15.47
C LEU A 42 37.82 10.51 -14.78
N MET A 43 37.17 10.88 -13.66
CA MET A 43 37.53 12.05 -12.86
C MET A 43 38.95 11.96 -12.30
N LYS A 44 39.41 10.75 -11.94
CA LYS A 44 40.79 10.52 -11.48
C LYS A 44 41.81 10.62 -12.61
N GLU A 45 41.42 10.22 -13.83
CA GLU A 45 42.29 10.22 -14.99
C GLU A 45 42.36 11.58 -15.71
N LEU A 46 41.21 12.22 -15.95
CA LEU A 46 41.06 13.43 -16.76
C LEU A 46 40.90 14.71 -15.94
N GLY A 47 40.58 14.58 -14.65
CA GLY A 47 40.34 15.69 -13.72
C GLY A 47 38.87 15.89 -13.36
N LYS A 48 38.61 16.24 -12.10
CA LYS A 48 37.25 16.37 -11.53
C LYS A 48 36.36 17.39 -12.25
N ASP A 49 36.94 18.48 -12.74
CA ASP A 49 36.16 19.55 -13.41
C ASP A 49 35.78 19.21 -14.84
N LYS A 50 36.40 18.17 -15.43
CA LYS A 50 36.18 17.77 -16.82
C LYS A 50 35.10 16.71 -16.99
N VAL A 51 34.83 15.91 -15.96
CA VAL A 51 33.90 14.78 -16.06
C VAL A 51 32.70 15.06 -15.19
N ARG A 52 31.52 15.04 -15.80
CA ARG A 52 30.24 15.26 -15.13
C ARG A 52 29.36 14.04 -15.36
N HIS A 53 28.58 13.67 -14.36
CA HIS A 53 27.64 12.56 -14.44
C HIS A 53 26.28 13.02 -13.92
N TYR A 54 25.23 12.63 -14.64
CA TYR A 54 23.86 12.86 -14.21
C TYR A 54 23.03 11.59 -14.42
N THR A 55 22.41 11.15 -13.33
CA THR A 55 21.43 10.07 -13.36
C THR A 55 20.03 10.64 -13.56
N ILE A 56 19.36 10.22 -14.63
CA ILE A 56 18.01 10.69 -14.97
C ILE A 56 17.06 10.39 -13.81
N GLY A 57 16.47 11.43 -13.24
CA GLY A 57 15.57 11.36 -12.09
C GLY A 57 16.23 11.62 -10.72
N SER A 58 17.52 11.97 -10.66
CA SER A 58 18.20 12.26 -9.38
C SER A 58 17.71 13.55 -8.70
N GLU A 59 17.35 14.58 -9.46
CA GLU A 59 16.87 15.88 -8.94
C GLU A 59 15.34 15.99 -8.86
N GLY A 60 14.61 14.88 -9.04
CA GLY A 60 13.15 14.84 -9.00
C GLY A 60 12.46 15.42 -10.25
N GLY A 61 11.14 15.26 -10.32
CA GLY A 61 10.30 15.78 -11.40
C GLY A 61 10.14 14.84 -12.59
N ARG A 62 8.95 14.23 -12.70
CA ARG A 62 8.60 13.26 -13.75
C ARG A 62 8.77 13.82 -15.16
N GLU A 63 8.32 15.05 -15.41
CA GLU A 63 8.44 15.67 -16.74
C GLU A 63 9.90 15.90 -17.14
N LYS A 64 10.72 16.41 -16.22
CA LYS A 64 12.17 16.56 -16.44
C LYS A 64 12.83 15.20 -16.72
N ALA A 65 12.51 14.17 -15.94
CA ALA A 65 13.05 12.83 -16.13
C ALA A 65 12.64 12.23 -17.48
N LYS A 66 11.40 12.45 -17.92
CA LYS A 66 10.89 12.01 -19.22
C LYS A 66 11.57 12.73 -20.38
N SER A 67 11.68 14.06 -20.34
CA SER A 67 12.41 14.83 -21.36
C SER A 67 13.86 14.39 -21.47
N LEU A 68 14.54 14.17 -20.34
CA LEU A 68 15.92 13.67 -20.34
C LEU A 68 16.04 12.23 -20.87
N ALA A 69 15.07 11.36 -20.59
CA ALA A 69 15.04 10.01 -21.15
C ALA A 69 14.85 10.02 -22.68
N ASP A 70 14.01 10.92 -23.19
CA ASP A 70 13.82 11.10 -24.63
C ASP A 70 15.04 11.74 -25.31
N ALA A 71 15.66 12.73 -24.67
CA ALA A 71 16.95 13.27 -25.10
C ALA A 71 18.02 12.17 -25.20
N LEU A 72 18.10 11.29 -24.19
CA LEU A 72 19.05 10.18 -24.18
C LEU A 72 18.85 9.23 -25.38
N LYS A 73 17.60 8.93 -25.75
CA LYS A 73 17.29 8.11 -26.93
C LYS A 73 17.76 8.78 -28.22
N ARG A 74 17.52 10.10 -28.37
CA ARG A 74 17.94 10.86 -29.55
C ARG A 74 19.46 10.85 -29.71
N ILE A 75 20.19 11.14 -28.63
CA ILE A 75 21.66 11.11 -28.61
C ILE A 75 22.16 9.72 -28.99
N ARG A 76 21.56 8.66 -28.44
CA ARG A 76 22.00 7.30 -28.76
C ARG A 76 21.72 6.91 -30.21
N GLY A 77 20.54 7.25 -30.72
CA GLY A 77 20.17 6.99 -32.12
C GLY A 77 21.15 7.64 -33.10
N SER A 78 21.47 8.92 -32.88
CA SER A 78 22.44 9.65 -33.71
C SER A 78 23.86 9.10 -33.61
N MET A 79 24.28 8.53 -32.49
CA MET A 79 25.61 7.89 -32.38
C MET A 79 25.72 6.57 -33.17
N MET A 80 24.61 5.87 -33.42
CA MET A 80 24.60 4.63 -34.20
C MET A 80 24.49 4.88 -35.70
N GLU A 81 23.88 5.98 -36.11
CA GLU A 81 23.82 6.43 -37.50
C GLU A 81 25.11 7.18 -37.83
N SER A 82 25.98 6.57 -38.63
CA SER A 82 27.34 7.05 -38.95
C SER A 82 27.41 8.36 -39.76
N GLU A 83 26.40 9.24 -39.69
CA GLU A 83 26.31 10.51 -40.42
C GLU A 83 25.97 11.69 -39.48
N GLY A 84 26.96 12.57 -39.24
CA GLY A 84 26.72 13.96 -38.79
C GLY A 84 26.41 14.18 -37.29
N LEU A 85 26.62 15.42 -36.84
CA LEU A 85 26.64 15.89 -35.44
C LEU A 85 25.61 15.23 -34.51
N VAL A 86 26.11 14.63 -33.43
CA VAL A 86 25.38 13.79 -32.47
C VAL A 86 24.32 14.55 -31.66
N VAL A 87 24.53 15.86 -31.47
CA VAL A 87 23.67 16.77 -30.71
C VAL A 87 23.61 18.11 -31.45
N ASP A 88 22.44 18.52 -31.91
CA ASP A 88 22.25 19.83 -32.54
C ASP A 88 22.11 20.96 -31.50
N GLU A 89 22.11 22.21 -31.95
CA GLU A 89 21.95 23.37 -31.05
C GLU A 89 20.61 23.35 -30.29
N GLU A 90 19.57 22.74 -30.87
CA GLU A 90 18.26 22.63 -30.24
C GLU A 90 18.29 21.68 -29.04
N LEU A 91 18.88 20.51 -29.19
CA LEU A 91 19.08 19.53 -28.13
C LEU A 91 20.05 20.06 -27.07
N MET A 92 21.10 20.79 -27.46
CA MET A 92 21.96 21.49 -26.50
C MET A 92 21.19 22.52 -25.66
N ARG A 93 20.28 23.28 -26.30
CA ARG A 93 19.42 24.25 -25.60
C ARG A 93 18.43 23.54 -24.67
N GLU A 94 17.84 22.43 -25.10
CA GLU A 94 16.96 21.58 -24.29
C GLU A 94 17.70 21.06 -23.05
N LEU A 95 18.90 20.48 -23.24
CA LEU A 95 19.73 19.97 -22.15
C LEU A 95 20.16 21.08 -21.19
N ARG A 96 20.53 22.28 -21.68
CA ARG A 96 20.81 23.44 -20.82
C ARG A 96 19.59 23.84 -20.00
N ALA A 97 18.40 23.84 -20.59
CA ALA A 97 17.17 24.17 -19.88
C ALA A 97 16.84 23.14 -18.77
N LEU A 98 17.11 21.85 -19.01
CA LEU A 98 16.80 20.77 -18.08
C LEU A 98 17.85 20.60 -16.96
N LEU A 99 19.14 20.69 -17.31
CA LEU A 99 20.27 20.38 -16.43
C LEU A 99 21.02 21.61 -15.91
N GLY A 100 20.77 22.77 -16.51
CA GLY A 100 21.47 24.02 -16.20
C GLY A 100 22.87 24.11 -16.81
N ASP A 101 23.37 25.35 -16.88
CA ASP A 101 24.69 25.65 -17.43
C ASP A 101 25.85 25.08 -16.60
N TYR A 102 25.63 24.77 -15.32
CA TYR A 102 26.64 24.12 -14.49
C TYR A 102 27.01 22.73 -15.04
N LEU A 103 26.03 21.94 -15.48
CA LEU A 103 26.27 20.60 -16.03
C LEU A 103 26.63 20.64 -17.51
N VAL A 104 26.02 21.56 -18.27
CA VAL A 104 26.13 21.57 -19.73
C VAL A 104 27.18 22.55 -20.26
N GLY A 105 27.53 23.59 -19.50
CA GLY A 105 28.46 24.63 -19.91
C GLY A 105 29.85 24.08 -20.24
N GLY A 106 30.35 24.36 -21.44
CA GLY A 106 31.66 23.90 -21.92
C GLY A 106 31.72 22.45 -22.40
N VAL A 107 30.61 21.69 -22.32
CA VAL A 107 30.51 20.34 -22.91
C VAL A 107 30.20 20.47 -24.40
N LYS A 108 31.02 19.84 -25.25
CA LYS A 108 30.79 19.80 -26.70
C LYS A 108 29.63 18.85 -27.03
N PRO A 109 28.88 19.09 -28.12
CA PRO A 109 27.84 18.16 -28.62
C PRO A 109 28.21 16.68 -28.60
N ASP A 110 29.39 16.33 -29.12
CA ASP A 110 29.84 14.92 -29.22
C ASP A 110 30.32 14.33 -27.88
N CYS A 111 30.26 15.12 -26.80
CA CYS A 111 30.70 14.76 -25.45
C CYS A 111 29.56 14.55 -24.45
N PHE A 112 28.33 14.45 -24.96
CA PHE A 112 27.19 13.91 -24.25
C PHE A 112 27.16 12.40 -24.48
N ILE A 113 27.44 11.64 -23.43
CA ILE A 113 27.64 10.20 -23.52
C ILE A 113 26.44 9.48 -22.92
N PRO A 114 25.58 8.85 -23.73
CA PRO A 114 24.52 8.01 -23.23
C PRO A 114 25.12 6.69 -22.72
N TYR A 115 24.91 6.39 -21.44
CA TYR A 115 25.44 5.19 -20.80
C TYR A 115 24.29 4.30 -20.30
N TYR A 116 24.00 3.23 -21.03
CA TYR A 116 23.09 2.15 -20.64
C TYR A 116 23.15 0.97 -21.62
N ILE A 117 22.77 -0.22 -21.17
CA ILE A 117 22.59 -1.38 -22.06
C ILE A 117 21.16 -1.38 -22.59
N SER A 118 20.99 -1.33 -23.92
CA SER A 118 19.66 -1.45 -24.53
C SER A 118 19.17 -2.90 -24.54
N TRP A 119 17.87 -3.09 -24.75
CA TRP A 119 17.30 -4.44 -24.89
C TRP A 119 17.84 -5.18 -26.12
N GLU A 120 18.12 -4.46 -27.21
CA GLU A 120 18.72 -5.00 -28.43
C GLU A 120 20.15 -5.51 -28.17
N GLU A 121 20.96 -4.73 -27.46
CA GLU A 121 22.32 -5.14 -27.08
C GLU A 121 22.31 -6.32 -26.13
N ALA A 122 21.46 -6.28 -25.11
CA ALA A 122 21.30 -7.39 -24.17
C ALA A 122 20.94 -8.70 -24.89
N ARG A 123 20.03 -8.66 -25.86
CA ARG A 123 19.67 -9.83 -26.68
C ARG A 123 20.85 -10.32 -27.52
N ARG A 124 21.61 -9.40 -28.12
CA ARG A 124 22.83 -9.74 -28.87
C ARG A 124 23.84 -10.45 -27.97
N TYR A 125 24.16 -9.87 -26.81
CA TYR A 125 25.09 -10.47 -25.85
C TYR A 125 24.59 -11.80 -25.27
N ALA A 126 23.28 -11.95 -25.04
CA ALA A 126 22.68 -13.21 -24.59
C ALA A 126 22.78 -14.35 -25.62
N SER A 127 23.06 -14.03 -26.90
CA SER A 127 23.14 -14.99 -28.00
C SER A 127 24.56 -15.16 -28.55
N ASP A 128 25.54 -14.39 -28.05
CA ASP A 128 26.91 -14.40 -28.56
C ASP A 128 27.76 -15.44 -27.80
N GLU A 129 28.34 -16.40 -28.53
CA GLU A 129 29.16 -17.46 -27.94
C GLU A 129 30.52 -16.95 -27.42
N ASN A 130 30.93 -15.74 -27.82
CA ASN A 130 32.19 -15.13 -27.37
C ASN A 130 32.06 -14.39 -26.03
N VAL A 131 30.84 -14.13 -25.59
CA VAL A 131 30.51 -13.49 -24.30
C VAL A 131 30.72 -14.49 -23.15
N ASP A 132 31.27 -14.02 -22.03
CA ASP A 132 31.40 -14.77 -20.78
C ASP A 132 30.10 -15.53 -20.44
N GLU A 133 30.21 -16.82 -20.17
CA GLU A 133 29.06 -17.71 -20.03
C GLU A 133 28.11 -17.24 -18.92
N LYS A 134 28.65 -16.74 -17.80
CA LYS A 134 27.82 -16.26 -16.69
C LYS A 134 27.05 -15.02 -17.07
N VAL A 135 27.69 -14.08 -17.77
CA VAL A 135 27.04 -12.85 -18.25
C VAL A 135 25.98 -13.17 -19.29
N ARG A 136 26.29 -14.06 -20.25
CA ARG A 136 25.36 -14.52 -21.27
C ARG A 136 24.12 -15.16 -20.66
N ASP A 137 24.31 -16.06 -19.70
CA ASP A 137 23.22 -16.77 -19.05
C ASP A 137 22.36 -15.83 -18.19
N ALA A 138 22.97 -14.91 -17.45
CA ALA A 138 22.25 -13.88 -16.69
C ALA A 138 21.39 -13.01 -17.61
N LEU A 139 21.96 -12.49 -18.71
CA LEU A 139 21.23 -11.69 -19.69
C LEU A 139 20.09 -12.48 -20.36
N ARG A 140 20.33 -13.76 -20.68
CA ARG A 140 19.31 -14.66 -21.25
C ARG A 140 18.16 -14.89 -20.26
N LEU A 141 18.45 -15.08 -18.97
CA LEU A 141 17.43 -15.25 -17.93
C LEU A 141 16.58 -13.99 -17.78
N ILE A 142 17.23 -12.82 -17.65
CA ILE A 142 16.53 -11.54 -17.52
C ILE A 142 15.66 -11.27 -18.76
N THR A 143 16.24 -11.37 -19.96
CA THR A 143 15.52 -11.02 -21.19
C THR A 143 14.32 -11.94 -21.42
N LYS A 144 14.50 -13.25 -21.32
CA LYS A 144 13.41 -14.23 -21.46
C LYS A 144 12.34 -14.06 -20.37
N GLY A 145 12.74 -13.79 -19.14
CA GLY A 145 11.81 -13.59 -18.02
C GLY A 145 10.86 -12.43 -18.24
N PHE A 146 11.36 -11.29 -18.72
CA PHE A 146 10.53 -10.13 -19.05
C PHE A 146 9.74 -10.30 -20.35
N GLU A 147 10.36 -10.79 -21.42
CA GLU A 147 9.72 -10.93 -22.73
C GLU A 147 8.61 -11.98 -22.75
N SER A 148 8.73 -13.05 -21.97
CA SER A 148 7.65 -14.05 -21.81
C SER A 148 6.36 -13.46 -21.22
N ARG A 149 6.46 -12.29 -20.59
CA ARG A 149 5.33 -11.53 -20.03
C ARG A 149 4.96 -10.33 -20.92
N SER A 150 5.55 -10.20 -22.10
CA SER A 150 5.41 -9.06 -23.01
C SER A 150 5.74 -7.72 -22.34
N ARG A 151 6.72 -7.72 -21.43
CA ARG A 151 7.17 -6.54 -20.68
C ARG A 151 8.67 -6.35 -20.81
N ARG A 152 9.12 -5.16 -20.43
CA ARG A 152 10.53 -4.77 -20.34
C ARG A 152 10.73 -3.89 -19.11
N ILE A 153 11.99 -3.71 -18.73
CA ILE A 153 12.37 -2.68 -17.77
C ILE A 153 12.42 -1.36 -18.52
N THR A 154 11.58 -0.43 -18.10
CA THR A 154 11.42 0.89 -18.72
C THR A 154 11.68 1.97 -17.68
N TRP A 155 12.41 3.03 -18.05
CA TRP A 155 12.63 4.23 -17.25
C TRP A 155 12.14 5.46 -18.01
N PHE A 156 10.95 5.96 -17.66
CA PHE A 156 10.29 7.07 -18.37
C PHE A 156 10.25 6.89 -19.90
N GLY A 157 9.85 5.70 -20.34
CA GLY A 157 9.79 5.32 -21.75
C GLY A 157 11.13 4.85 -22.35
N LEU A 158 12.23 4.88 -21.61
CA LEU A 158 13.52 4.31 -22.03
C LEU A 158 13.64 2.85 -21.61
N ASP A 159 13.69 1.96 -22.59
CA ASP A 159 13.92 0.54 -22.36
C ASP A 159 15.42 0.27 -22.15
N TYR A 160 15.80 -0.30 -21.00
CA TYR A 160 17.18 -0.63 -20.68
C TYR A 160 17.31 -1.83 -19.72
N ILE A 161 18.51 -2.37 -19.59
CA ILE A 161 18.85 -3.35 -18.54
C ILE A 161 19.85 -2.73 -17.56
N PRO A 162 19.53 -2.64 -16.27
CA PRO A 162 20.50 -2.22 -15.26
C PRO A 162 21.66 -3.22 -15.16
N GLU A 163 22.91 -2.75 -15.25
CA GLU A 163 24.08 -3.64 -15.15
C GLU A 163 24.16 -4.33 -13.78
N LYS A 164 23.75 -3.63 -12.71
CA LYS A 164 23.69 -4.21 -11.36
C LYS A 164 22.72 -5.40 -11.26
N LEU A 165 21.67 -5.44 -12.09
CA LEU A 165 20.76 -6.59 -12.16
C LEU A 165 21.45 -7.80 -12.82
N VAL A 166 22.27 -7.56 -13.84
CA VAL A 166 23.05 -8.63 -14.49
C VAL A 166 24.03 -9.23 -13.49
N GLU A 167 24.74 -8.41 -12.72
CA GLU A 167 25.65 -8.85 -11.65
C GLU A 167 24.94 -9.70 -10.59
N GLU A 168 23.78 -9.24 -10.10
CA GLU A 168 22.98 -10.00 -9.13
C GLU A 168 22.53 -11.34 -9.73
N ALA A 169 22.04 -11.34 -10.97
CA ALA A 169 21.57 -12.53 -11.67
C ALA A 169 22.68 -13.55 -11.96
N MET A 170 23.93 -13.12 -12.19
CA MET A 170 25.08 -14.02 -12.39
C MET A 170 25.34 -14.93 -11.18
N SER A 171 24.89 -14.53 -9.99
CA SER A 171 25.07 -15.26 -8.73
C SER A 171 23.79 -15.89 -8.19
N ALA A 172 22.64 -15.57 -8.79
CA ALA A 172 21.32 -16.01 -8.35
C ALA A 172 20.88 -17.30 -9.06
N LYS A 173 19.93 -18.02 -8.46
CA LYS A 173 19.25 -19.13 -9.14
C LYS A 173 18.24 -18.59 -10.13
N SER A 174 17.96 -19.35 -11.19
CA SER A 174 16.95 -18.97 -12.19
C SER A 174 15.56 -18.76 -11.56
N GLU A 175 15.16 -19.58 -10.59
CA GLU A 175 13.85 -19.41 -9.94
C GLU A 175 13.77 -18.11 -9.12
N ASP A 176 14.89 -17.67 -8.54
CA ASP A 176 14.94 -16.43 -7.77
C ASP A 176 14.80 -15.22 -8.71
N VAL A 177 15.52 -15.22 -9.84
CA VAL A 177 15.40 -14.16 -10.86
C VAL A 177 13.99 -14.09 -11.42
N GLU A 178 13.35 -15.22 -11.74
CA GLU A 178 11.96 -15.25 -12.20
C GLU A 178 11.00 -14.65 -11.16
N ARG A 179 11.15 -15.02 -9.89
CA ARG A 179 10.35 -14.44 -8.79
C ARG A 179 10.57 -12.93 -8.65
N TRP A 180 11.79 -12.45 -8.82
CA TRP A 180 12.08 -11.02 -8.78
C TRP A 180 11.38 -10.27 -9.93
N ILE A 181 11.38 -10.85 -11.13
CA ILE A 181 10.71 -10.27 -12.30
C ILE A 181 9.20 -10.21 -12.07
N ASP A 182 8.60 -11.28 -11.58
CA ASP A 182 7.16 -11.33 -11.26
C ASP A 182 6.77 -10.29 -10.21
N ALA A 183 7.54 -10.21 -9.12
CA ALA A 183 7.33 -9.23 -8.07
C ALA A 183 7.46 -7.79 -8.60
N TYR A 184 8.49 -7.50 -9.38
CA TYR A 184 8.71 -6.19 -9.96
C TYR A 184 7.53 -5.77 -10.87
N LEU A 185 7.12 -6.65 -11.79
CA LEU A 185 6.03 -6.36 -12.72
C LEU A 185 4.70 -6.18 -12.01
N TYR A 186 4.42 -6.99 -10.98
CA TYR A 186 3.23 -6.83 -10.15
C TYR A 186 3.19 -5.45 -9.50
N ILE A 187 4.27 -5.05 -8.81
CA ILE A 187 4.32 -3.78 -8.08
C ILE A 187 4.22 -2.59 -9.04
N VAL A 188 4.97 -2.62 -10.15
CA VAL A 188 4.95 -1.57 -11.16
C VAL A 188 3.55 -1.42 -11.78
N SER A 189 2.85 -2.53 -12.02
CA SER A 189 1.49 -2.50 -12.55
C SER A 189 0.47 -2.02 -11.52
N LYS A 190 0.48 -2.60 -10.31
CA LYS A 190 -0.46 -2.29 -9.22
C LYS A 190 -0.39 -0.82 -8.81
N LEU A 191 0.81 -0.24 -8.80
CA LEU A 191 1.03 1.17 -8.48
C LEU A 191 1.14 2.06 -9.73
N ASN A 192 0.94 1.53 -10.94
CA ASN A 192 1.05 2.27 -12.20
C ASN A 192 2.33 3.14 -12.32
N LEU A 193 3.49 2.63 -11.88
CA LEU A 193 4.73 3.42 -11.78
C LEU A 193 5.29 3.83 -13.16
N ASP A 194 4.91 3.13 -14.23
CA ASP A 194 5.28 3.49 -15.60
C ASP A 194 4.33 4.55 -16.19
N GLY A 195 3.02 4.48 -15.89
CA GLY A 195 1.99 5.32 -16.49
C GLY A 195 1.72 6.64 -15.74
N GLY A 196 2.14 6.75 -14.48
CA GLY A 196 1.81 7.88 -13.62
C GLY A 196 1.18 7.35 -12.36
N PHE A 197 1.90 7.41 -11.24
CA PHE A 197 1.39 6.92 -9.97
C PHE A 197 -0.02 7.49 -9.71
N LEU A 198 -0.99 6.61 -9.49
CA LEU A 198 -2.40 6.99 -9.29
C LEU A 198 -2.47 8.09 -8.22
N HIS A 199 -3.17 9.19 -8.53
CA HIS A 199 -3.11 10.40 -7.70
C HIS A 199 -3.50 10.12 -6.24
N GLU A 200 -4.53 9.32 -6.01
CA GLU A 200 -5.00 8.93 -4.68
C GLU A 200 -3.94 8.12 -3.91
N VAL A 201 -3.39 7.07 -4.54
CA VAL A 201 -2.32 6.24 -3.94
C VAL A 201 -1.08 7.09 -3.64
N LYS A 202 -0.73 8.01 -4.55
CA LYS A 202 0.38 8.96 -4.37
C LYS A 202 0.17 9.85 -3.16
N MET A 203 -1.02 10.43 -3.00
CA MET A 203 -1.34 11.33 -1.88
C MET A 203 -1.30 10.59 -0.54
N VAL A 204 -1.89 9.40 -0.47
CA VAL A 204 -1.88 8.58 0.74
C VAL A 204 -0.47 8.12 1.09
N PHE A 205 0.34 7.69 0.12
CA PHE A 205 1.73 7.30 0.36
C PHE A 205 2.57 8.50 0.85
N LYS A 206 2.40 9.70 0.25
CA LYS A 206 3.09 10.92 0.72
C LYS A 206 2.74 11.24 2.17
N ARG A 207 1.45 11.14 2.51
CA ARG A 207 0.99 11.37 3.88
C ARG A 207 1.54 10.33 4.85
N PHE A 208 1.64 9.07 4.43
CA PHE A 208 2.29 8.02 5.21
C PHE A 208 3.76 8.34 5.48
N ILE A 209 4.51 8.79 4.47
CA ILE A 209 5.91 9.23 4.66
C ILE A 209 5.99 10.38 5.67
N GLY A 210 5.17 11.42 5.53
CA GLY A 210 5.13 12.53 6.49
C GLY A 210 4.75 12.07 7.91
N PHE A 211 3.88 11.07 8.03
CA PHE A 211 3.52 10.45 9.29
C PHE A 211 4.71 9.72 9.93
N ILE A 212 5.50 8.99 9.14
CA ILE A 212 6.75 8.35 9.59
C ILE A 212 7.75 9.40 10.10
N GLU A 213 7.98 10.46 9.32
CA GLU A 213 8.92 11.54 9.68
C GLU A 213 8.55 12.19 11.02
N THR A 214 7.25 12.37 11.26
CA THR A 214 6.73 12.94 12.51
C THR A 214 6.81 11.95 13.68
N SER A 215 6.49 10.67 13.43
CA SER A 215 6.38 9.65 14.47
C SER A 215 7.72 9.06 14.89
N LEU A 216 8.72 9.11 14.02
CA LEU A 216 10.06 8.60 14.25
C LEU A 216 11.08 9.70 13.95
N PRO A 217 11.25 10.72 14.83
CA PRO A 217 12.25 11.77 14.64
C PRO A 217 13.69 11.22 14.53
N VAL A 218 13.90 9.97 14.93
CA VAL A 218 15.13 9.19 14.82
C VAL A 218 15.40 8.70 13.38
N ILE A 219 14.39 8.57 12.51
CA ILE A 219 14.58 8.24 11.08
C ILE A 219 15.35 9.35 10.34
N GLY A 220 15.25 10.60 10.80
CA GLY A 220 16.09 11.69 10.31
C GLY A 220 17.57 11.60 10.75
N LYS A 221 17.92 10.79 11.75
CA LYS A 221 19.26 10.73 12.36
C LYS A 221 19.95 9.35 12.35
N VAL A 222 19.26 8.26 11.99
CA VAL A 222 19.79 6.87 12.09
C VAL A 222 19.90 6.16 10.73
N MET A 223 20.06 6.90 9.63
CA MET A 223 20.25 6.34 8.27
C MET A 223 21.60 5.60 8.04
N HIS A 224 22.25 5.02 9.05
CA HIS A 224 23.49 4.25 8.86
C HIS A 224 23.53 2.84 9.47
N VAL A 225 22.51 2.35 10.19
CA VAL A 225 22.60 1.01 10.81
C VAL A 225 21.26 0.27 10.81
N VAL A 226 21.19 -0.85 10.09
CA VAL A 226 20.16 -1.92 10.13
C VAL A 226 20.43 -2.76 11.41
N PRO A 227 19.44 -3.18 12.26
CA PRO A 227 18.37 -4.13 11.90
C PRO A 227 16.96 -3.96 12.55
N GLU A 228 16.74 -2.99 13.45
CA GLU A 228 15.42 -2.77 14.09
C GLU A 228 14.33 -1.94 13.33
N PRO A 229 14.47 -1.52 12.05
CA PRO A 229 13.40 -0.75 11.39
C PRO A 229 12.04 -1.46 11.24
N SER A 230 12.01 -2.80 11.19
CA SER A 230 10.78 -3.54 10.85
C SER A 230 9.73 -3.54 11.96
N MET A 231 10.12 -3.69 13.24
CA MET A 231 9.17 -3.62 14.36
C MET A 231 8.58 -2.21 14.50
N GLN A 232 9.39 -1.17 14.31
CA GLN A 232 8.92 0.22 14.35
C GLN A 232 8.02 0.51 13.15
N MET A 233 8.32 -0.04 11.96
CA MET A 233 7.47 0.10 10.78
C MET A 233 6.07 -0.48 11.03
N GLY A 234 5.97 -1.68 11.59
CA GLY A 234 4.67 -2.30 11.90
C GLY A 234 3.80 -1.42 12.80
N ALA A 235 4.37 -0.92 13.91
CA ALA A 235 3.65 -0.04 14.84
C ALA A 235 3.24 1.29 14.18
N VAL A 236 4.12 1.91 13.39
CA VAL A 236 3.84 3.15 12.67
C VAL A 236 2.76 2.95 11.61
N THR A 237 2.81 1.85 10.86
CA THR A 237 1.77 1.50 9.88
C THR A 237 0.41 1.29 10.56
N LEU A 238 0.35 0.54 11.66
CA LEU A 238 -0.89 0.35 12.42
C LEU A 238 -1.44 1.67 12.98
N SER A 239 -0.56 2.54 13.47
CA SER A 239 -0.96 3.88 13.93
C SER A 239 -1.46 4.76 12.79
N PHE A 240 -0.83 4.69 11.61
CA PHE A 240 -1.24 5.45 10.44
C PHE A 240 -2.61 5.01 9.93
N ILE A 241 -2.88 3.70 9.93
CA ILE A 241 -4.18 3.12 9.53
C ILE A 241 -5.32 3.70 10.36
N ASN A 242 -5.12 3.89 11.66
CA ASN A 242 -6.12 4.53 12.53
C ASN A 242 -6.39 6.01 12.20
N SER A 243 -5.51 6.66 11.44
CA SER A 243 -5.67 8.05 11.00
C SER A 243 -6.29 8.17 9.60
N LEU A 244 -6.41 7.06 8.85
CA LEU A 244 -6.92 7.08 7.47
C LEU A 244 -8.37 7.56 7.43
N ALA A 245 -8.67 8.42 6.46
CA ALA A 245 -10.04 8.72 6.07
C ALA A 245 -10.63 7.53 5.30
N LYS A 246 -11.97 7.46 5.23
CA LYS A 246 -12.70 6.35 4.61
C LYS A 246 -12.27 6.10 3.15
N ASP A 247 -12.10 7.16 2.38
CA ASP A 247 -11.69 7.15 0.98
C ASP A 247 -10.20 6.81 0.77
N GLU A 248 -9.36 6.94 1.80
CA GLU A 248 -7.94 6.61 1.73
C GLU A 248 -7.65 5.12 1.99
N VAL A 249 -8.59 4.37 2.57
CA VAL A 249 -8.40 2.96 2.96
C VAL A 249 -8.05 2.10 1.76
N HIS A 250 -8.78 2.25 0.64
CA HIS A 250 -8.52 1.48 -0.57
C HIS A 250 -7.15 1.81 -1.17
N ALA A 251 -6.80 3.09 -1.22
CA ALA A 251 -5.49 3.54 -1.71
C ALA A 251 -4.34 3.01 -0.83
N PHE A 252 -4.52 2.96 0.50
CA PHE A 252 -3.52 2.35 1.38
C PHE A 252 -3.47 0.83 1.27
N ARG A 253 -4.61 0.17 1.05
CA ARG A 253 -4.68 -1.27 0.79
C ARG A 253 -3.88 -1.64 -0.46
N ASP A 254 -3.99 -0.85 -1.53
CA ASP A 254 -3.19 -1.07 -2.75
C ASP A 254 -1.68 -1.02 -2.47
N ILE A 255 -1.23 -0.18 -1.54
CA ILE A 255 0.16 -0.13 -1.10
C ILE A 255 0.52 -1.40 -0.32
N ILE A 256 -0.31 -1.80 0.64
CA ILE A 256 -0.08 -2.99 1.47
C ILE A 256 -0.07 -4.27 0.64
N ASP A 257 -0.93 -4.39 -0.38
CA ASP A 257 -0.97 -5.54 -1.29
C ASP A 257 0.37 -5.77 -2.02
N THR A 258 1.12 -4.70 -2.27
CA THR A 258 2.45 -4.80 -2.89
C THR A 258 3.53 -5.34 -1.94
N VAL A 259 3.32 -5.26 -0.63
CA VAL A 259 4.34 -5.61 0.38
C VAL A 259 4.77 -7.07 0.26
N ARG A 260 3.84 -7.99 0.00
CA ARG A 260 4.15 -9.41 -0.19
C ARG A 260 5.10 -9.65 -1.36
N HIS A 261 4.89 -8.93 -2.46
CA HIS A 261 5.78 -8.99 -3.64
C HIS A 261 7.11 -8.29 -3.35
N LEU A 262 7.09 -7.18 -2.60
CA LEU A 262 8.28 -6.44 -2.22
C LEU A 262 9.24 -7.29 -1.37
N LYS A 263 8.72 -8.19 -0.51
CA LYS A 263 9.53 -9.16 0.24
C LYS A 263 10.39 -10.04 -0.68
N ALA A 264 9.90 -10.41 -1.86
CA ALA A 264 10.67 -11.20 -2.83
C ALA A 264 11.83 -10.41 -3.45
N LEU A 265 11.77 -9.07 -3.40
CA LEU A 265 12.82 -8.18 -3.88
C LEU A 265 13.87 -7.85 -2.82
N ARG A 266 13.79 -8.47 -1.63
CA ARG A 266 14.73 -8.25 -0.54
C ARG A 266 15.96 -9.16 -0.69
N SER A 267 17.16 -8.61 -0.58
CA SER A 267 18.43 -9.32 -0.60
C SER A 267 19.42 -8.71 0.39
N GLY A 268 20.05 -9.53 1.23
CA GLY A 268 21.12 -9.08 2.14
C GLY A 268 20.71 -7.98 3.14
N GLY A 269 19.43 -7.87 3.49
CA GLY A 269 18.91 -6.83 4.38
C GLY A 269 18.46 -5.53 3.69
N ASP A 270 18.65 -5.42 2.38
CA ASP A 270 18.23 -4.29 1.53
C ASP A 270 17.36 -4.80 0.37
N LEU A 271 17.00 -3.93 -0.57
CA LEU A 271 16.37 -4.29 -1.84
C LEU A 271 17.43 -4.69 -2.88
N ASN A 272 17.10 -5.69 -3.71
CA ASN A 272 17.82 -6.01 -4.95
C ASN A 272 17.65 -4.89 -5.99
N THR A 273 18.28 -5.03 -7.15
CA THR A 273 18.28 -4.00 -8.21
C THR A 273 16.86 -3.63 -8.66
N LEU A 274 15.95 -4.60 -8.81
CA LEU A 274 14.57 -4.33 -9.21
C LEU A 274 13.78 -3.59 -8.11
N GLY A 275 13.97 -3.95 -6.83
CA GLY A 275 13.40 -3.21 -5.71
C GLY A 275 13.94 -1.77 -5.60
N LYS A 276 15.25 -1.58 -5.83
CA LYS A 276 15.87 -0.25 -5.90
C LYS A 276 15.33 0.57 -7.07
N LEU A 277 15.01 -0.06 -8.19
CA LEU A 277 14.40 0.62 -9.33
C LEU A 277 12.99 1.12 -9.00
N ILE A 278 12.20 0.33 -8.26
CA ILE A 278 10.89 0.77 -7.73
C ILE A 278 11.07 1.99 -6.81
N ALA A 279 12.07 1.96 -5.91
CA ALA A 279 12.38 3.11 -5.05
C ALA A 279 12.70 4.37 -5.86
N HIS A 280 13.50 4.25 -6.93
CA HIS A 280 13.78 5.36 -7.84
C HIS A 280 12.52 5.88 -8.54
N LYS A 281 11.64 5.00 -9.03
CA LYS A 281 10.37 5.41 -9.66
C LYS A 281 9.49 6.19 -8.69
N LEU A 282 9.32 5.68 -7.47
CA LEU A 282 8.56 6.36 -6.41
C LEU A 282 9.18 7.71 -6.05
N ALA A 283 10.51 7.76 -5.90
CA ALA A 283 11.23 8.99 -5.56
C ALA A 283 10.95 10.10 -6.58
N VAL A 284 11.04 9.78 -7.88
CA VAL A 284 10.78 10.75 -8.95
C VAL A 284 9.31 11.16 -9.01
N ASP A 285 8.39 10.19 -8.98
CA ASP A 285 6.95 10.47 -9.08
C ASP A 285 6.44 11.26 -7.87
N MET A 286 6.98 10.98 -6.68
CA MET A 286 6.60 11.64 -5.44
C MET A 286 7.43 12.90 -5.15
N GLU A 287 8.50 13.17 -5.90
CA GLU A 287 9.42 14.29 -5.66
C GLU A 287 10.00 14.23 -4.23
N ILE A 288 10.44 13.04 -3.82
CA ILE A 288 11.09 12.79 -2.53
C ILE A 288 12.51 12.26 -2.75
N PRO A 289 13.43 12.42 -1.78
CA PRO A 289 14.75 11.81 -1.86
C PRO A 289 14.68 10.28 -2.01
N TYR A 290 15.54 9.73 -2.86
CA TYR A 290 15.66 8.28 -3.10
C TYR A 290 15.81 7.47 -1.80
N GLU A 291 16.64 7.94 -0.87
CA GLU A 291 16.87 7.23 0.39
C GLU A 291 15.60 7.13 1.24
N ILE A 292 14.72 8.13 1.20
CA ILE A 292 13.43 8.07 1.91
C ILE A 292 12.55 6.98 1.30
N ALA A 293 12.39 6.98 -0.03
CA ALA A 293 11.62 5.96 -0.73
C ALA A 293 12.17 4.55 -0.47
N ARG A 294 13.50 4.37 -0.59
CA ARG A 294 14.19 3.11 -0.33
C ARG A 294 13.96 2.63 1.10
N ASN A 295 14.16 3.49 2.10
CA ASN A 295 14.03 3.10 3.51
C ASN A 295 12.60 2.65 3.86
N VAL A 296 11.58 3.32 3.33
CA VAL A 296 10.18 2.92 3.52
C VAL A 296 9.92 1.55 2.90
N LEU A 297 10.37 1.33 1.67
CA LEU A 297 10.23 0.03 1.00
C LEU A 297 11.01 -1.08 1.73
N VAL A 298 12.22 -0.82 2.20
CA VAL A 298 12.99 -1.78 3.02
C VAL A 298 12.24 -2.11 4.32
N GLY A 299 11.66 -1.11 4.98
CA GLY A 299 10.83 -1.31 6.17
C GLY A 299 9.61 -2.17 5.89
N PHE A 300 8.89 -1.91 4.80
CA PHE A 300 7.76 -2.73 4.36
C PHE A 300 8.18 -4.17 4.01
N ALA A 301 9.25 -4.35 3.23
CA ALA A 301 9.82 -5.66 2.92
C ALA A 301 10.30 -6.41 4.18
N GLY A 302 10.52 -5.67 5.27
CA GLY A 302 10.92 -6.16 6.57
C GLY A 302 9.79 -6.60 7.50
N LEU A 303 8.54 -6.29 7.18
CA LEU A 303 7.40 -6.63 8.04
C LEU A 303 7.26 -8.15 8.19
N ALA A 304 7.01 -8.61 9.41
CA ALA A 304 6.68 -10.00 9.67
C ALA A 304 5.26 -10.34 9.14
N ASP A 305 4.99 -11.61 8.83
CA ASP A 305 3.72 -12.03 8.24
C ASP A 305 2.53 -11.87 9.20
N ASP A 306 2.75 -12.04 10.50
CA ASP A 306 1.77 -11.77 11.55
C ASP A 306 1.42 -10.28 11.62
N VAL A 307 2.42 -9.40 11.57
CA VAL A 307 2.22 -7.94 11.53
C VAL A 307 1.47 -7.53 10.27
N LEU A 308 1.79 -8.12 9.11
CA LEU A 308 1.07 -7.86 7.86
C LEU A 308 -0.39 -8.32 7.95
N ARG A 309 -0.65 -9.47 8.56
CA ARG A 309 -2.01 -9.95 8.81
C ARG A 309 -2.79 -9.00 9.73
N ASP A 310 -2.16 -8.47 10.77
CA ASP A 310 -2.78 -7.50 11.68
C ASP A 310 -3.12 -6.18 10.95
N ILE A 311 -2.24 -5.73 10.03
CA ILE A 311 -2.47 -4.57 9.16
C ILE A 311 -3.68 -4.81 8.24
N GLU A 312 -3.72 -5.96 7.56
CA GLU A 312 -4.82 -6.33 6.67
C GLU A 312 -6.15 -6.44 7.42
N GLU A 313 -6.13 -7.04 8.61
CA GLU A 313 -7.30 -7.11 9.48
C GLU A 313 -7.79 -5.72 9.89
N ARG A 314 -6.87 -4.80 10.23
CA ARG A 314 -7.25 -3.44 10.60
C ARG A 314 -7.89 -2.68 9.44
N LEU A 315 -7.39 -2.85 8.23
CA LEU A 315 -7.97 -2.27 7.02
C LEU A 315 -9.37 -2.83 6.74
N ASP A 316 -9.56 -4.15 6.85
CA ASP A 316 -10.88 -4.78 6.69
C ASP A 316 -11.89 -4.25 7.72
N ILE A 317 -11.50 -4.14 8.99
CA ILE A 317 -12.37 -3.61 10.04
C ILE A 317 -12.83 -2.18 9.71
N ILE A 318 -11.92 -1.32 9.25
CA ILE A 318 -12.27 0.05 8.86
C ILE A 318 -13.22 0.02 7.66
N GLU A 319 -12.93 -0.80 6.65
CA GLU A 319 -13.72 -0.90 5.42
C GLU A 319 -15.14 -1.39 5.71
N ILE A 320 -15.29 -2.46 6.51
CA ILE A 320 -16.57 -3.00 6.95
C ILE A 320 -17.35 -1.95 7.74
N LYS A 321 -16.72 -1.30 8.72
CA LYS A 321 -17.37 -0.24 9.51
C LYS A 321 -17.78 0.95 8.66
N SER A 322 -17.01 1.25 7.62
CA SER A 322 -17.30 2.34 6.70
C SER A 322 -18.58 2.13 5.89
N GLN A 323 -19.07 0.89 5.78
CA GLN A 323 -20.36 0.58 5.14
C GLN A 323 -21.56 1.02 5.98
N SER A 324 -21.35 1.48 7.23
CA SER A 324 -22.42 2.08 8.03
C SER A 324 -23.06 3.27 7.32
N ILE A 325 -24.38 3.38 7.44
CA ILE A 325 -25.15 4.49 6.87
C ILE A 325 -25.87 5.22 8.00
N GLU A 326 -25.60 6.52 8.10
CA GLU A 326 -26.19 7.36 9.12
C GLU A 326 -27.72 7.34 9.03
N GLY A 327 -28.39 7.22 10.18
CA GLY A 327 -29.85 7.09 10.26
C GLY A 327 -30.39 5.70 9.92
N ALA A 328 -29.64 4.87 9.18
CA ALA A 328 -30.09 3.58 8.69
C ALA A 328 -29.60 2.39 9.53
N PHE A 329 -28.30 2.11 9.47
CA PHE A 329 -27.67 1.06 10.28
C PHE A 329 -26.22 1.41 10.56
N ARG A 330 -25.69 0.87 11.66
CA ARG A 330 -24.31 1.10 12.06
C ARG A 330 -23.63 -0.18 12.47
N VAL A 331 -22.42 -0.38 11.96
CA VAL A 331 -21.61 -1.57 12.21
C VAL A 331 -20.58 -1.27 13.30
N TYR A 332 -20.54 -2.14 14.30
CA TYR A 332 -19.68 -2.02 15.47
C TYR A 332 -18.81 -3.27 15.60
N ASP A 333 -17.51 -3.07 15.79
CA ASP A 333 -16.63 -4.06 16.41
C ASP A 333 -16.74 -3.96 17.94
N LYS A 334 -16.07 -4.85 18.69
CA LYS A 334 -16.07 -4.81 20.16
C LYS A 334 -15.75 -3.40 20.71
N GLY A 335 -14.67 -2.78 20.25
CA GLY A 335 -14.27 -1.45 20.72
C GLY A 335 -15.27 -0.36 20.35
N GLY A 336 -15.84 -0.43 19.13
CA GLY A 336 -16.93 0.47 18.72
C GLY A 336 -18.17 0.31 19.59
N PHE A 337 -18.57 -0.92 19.89
CA PHE A 337 -19.70 -1.20 20.76
C PHE A 337 -19.45 -0.67 22.18
N GLU A 338 -18.25 -0.87 22.74
CA GLU A 338 -17.92 -0.44 24.11
C GLU A 338 -17.76 1.08 24.27
N SER A 339 -17.35 1.78 23.20
CA SER A 339 -17.06 3.21 23.24
C SER A 339 -18.22 4.11 22.79
N ASP A 340 -19.16 3.58 22.00
CA ASP A 340 -20.23 4.36 21.38
C ASP A 340 -21.58 4.15 22.07
N ALA A 341 -22.07 5.20 22.73
CA ALA A 341 -23.36 5.17 23.42
C ALA A 341 -24.56 4.92 22.47
N GLU A 342 -24.42 5.18 21.16
CA GLU A 342 -25.46 4.82 20.17
C GLU A 342 -25.57 3.32 19.94
N ALA A 343 -24.52 2.54 20.19
CA ALA A 343 -24.56 1.08 20.09
C ALA A 343 -25.50 0.48 21.15
N HIS A 344 -25.60 1.15 22.30
CA HIS A 344 -26.42 0.72 23.44
C HIS A 344 -26.97 1.92 24.26
N PRO A 345 -28.03 2.58 23.79
CA PRO A 345 -28.57 3.76 24.45
C PRO A 345 -28.92 3.51 25.93
N GLY A 346 -28.39 4.34 26.82
CA GLY A 346 -28.63 4.24 28.27
C GLY A 346 -27.67 3.32 29.04
N PHE A 347 -26.70 2.71 28.36
CA PHE A 347 -25.66 1.86 28.95
C PHE A 347 -24.27 2.47 28.79
N PHE A 348 -23.36 2.10 29.69
CA PHE A 348 -21.94 2.45 29.64
C PHE A 348 -21.11 1.21 29.95
N ILE A 349 -19.92 1.14 29.38
CA ILE A 349 -18.96 0.08 29.69
C ILE A 349 -17.71 0.75 30.26
N ILE A 350 -17.46 0.53 31.56
CA ILE A 350 -16.35 1.14 32.30
C ILE A 350 -15.64 0.02 33.04
N ASN A 351 -14.31 -0.06 32.90
CA ASN A 351 -13.48 -1.06 33.57
C ASN A 351 -13.99 -2.51 33.36
N ASP A 352 -14.36 -2.85 32.13
CA ASP A 352 -14.94 -4.15 31.78
C ASP A 352 -16.25 -4.50 32.51
N GLU A 353 -17.01 -3.49 32.95
CA GLU A 353 -18.33 -3.66 33.57
C GLU A 353 -19.42 -2.91 32.80
N LEU A 354 -20.54 -3.59 32.55
CA LEU A 354 -21.74 -2.98 31.97
C LEU A 354 -22.54 -2.25 33.06
N LEU A 355 -22.78 -0.97 32.83
CA LEU A 355 -23.48 -0.06 33.72
C LEU A 355 -24.72 0.51 33.01
N ILE A 356 -25.76 0.84 33.78
CA ILE A 356 -26.97 1.52 33.31
C ILE A 356 -27.03 2.91 33.94
N SER A 357 -27.39 3.93 33.14
CA SER A 357 -27.73 5.25 33.67
C SER A 357 -29.02 5.20 34.47
N GLY A 358 -28.92 5.42 35.78
CA GLY A 358 -30.09 5.58 36.66
C GLY A 358 -30.28 7.03 37.06
N GLY A 359 -31.53 7.50 37.02
CA GLY A 359 -31.93 8.74 37.69
C GLY A 359 -32.34 8.46 39.13
N VAL A 360 -31.77 9.18 40.10
CA VAL A 360 -32.25 9.14 41.49
C VAL A 360 -33.42 10.11 41.62
N ILE A 361 -34.60 9.62 42.02
CA ILE A 361 -35.76 10.49 42.29
C ILE A 361 -35.35 11.54 43.34
N GLY A 362 -35.33 12.81 42.94
CA GLY A 362 -34.97 13.95 43.81
C GLY A 362 -33.54 14.49 43.69
N ARG A 363 -32.69 13.97 42.78
CA ARG A 363 -31.38 14.57 42.47
C ARG A 363 -31.15 14.67 40.95
N SER A 364 -30.49 15.75 40.52
CA SER A 364 -30.15 16.01 39.11
C SER A 364 -28.90 15.27 38.61
N ALA A 365 -28.36 14.33 39.38
CA ALA A 365 -27.15 13.59 39.02
C ALA A 365 -27.52 12.20 38.45
N LEU A 366 -27.00 11.90 37.27
CA LEU A 366 -27.01 10.56 36.69
C LEU A 366 -25.97 9.72 37.45
N GLU A 367 -26.41 8.72 38.20
CA GLU A 367 -25.52 7.75 38.83
C GLU A 367 -25.51 6.44 38.01
N PRO A 368 -24.33 5.91 37.64
CA PRO A 368 -24.24 4.65 36.93
C PRO A 368 -24.42 3.46 37.88
N TYR A 369 -25.32 2.54 37.54
CA TYR A 369 -25.58 1.33 38.31
C TYR A 369 -25.04 0.10 37.58
N LYS A 370 -24.32 -0.75 38.31
CA LYS A 370 -23.83 -2.02 37.76
C LYS A 370 -24.97 -2.96 37.41
N VAL A 371 -24.94 -3.52 36.21
CA VAL A 371 -25.84 -4.61 35.82
C VAL A 371 -25.43 -5.87 36.57
N VAL A 372 -26.27 -6.33 37.50
CA VAL A 372 -26.06 -7.58 38.25
C VAL A 372 -26.92 -8.67 37.64
N THR A 373 -26.31 -9.75 37.19
CA THR A 373 -27.02 -10.90 36.64
C THR A 373 -27.28 -11.93 37.75
N ILE A 374 -28.55 -12.25 37.96
CA ILE A 374 -29.00 -13.35 38.83
C ILE A 374 -29.49 -14.52 37.98
N ARG A 375 -29.58 -15.72 38.57
CA ARG A 375 -29.87 -17.00 37.88
C ARG A 375 -30.86 -16.89 36.71
N GLY A 376 -32.07 -16.37 36.95
CA GLY A 376 -33.10 -16.26 35.91
C GLY A 376 -32.72 -15.37 34.72
N PHE A 377 -31.89 -14.34 34.91
CA PHE A 377 -31.37 -13.51 33.81
C PHE A 377 -30.36 -14.30 32.96
N ASN A 378 -29.47 -15.07 33.60
CA ASN A 378 -28.51 -15.91 32.90
C ASN A 378 -29.20 -17.06 32.15
N ASP A 379 -30.28 -17.61 32.70
CA ASP A 379 -31.10 -18.63 32.03
C ASP A 379 -31.71 -18.07 30.73
N LEU A 380 -32.28 -16.85 30.77
CA LEU A 380 -32.82 -16.17 29.59
C LEU A 380 -31.75 -15.84 28.54
N ARG A 381 -30.56 -15.39 28.98
CA ARG A 381 -29.42 -15.18 28.08
C ARG A 381 -29.04 -16.48 27.38
N ASN A 382 -28.89 -17.57 28.13
CA ASN A 382 -28.48 -18.86 27.57
C ASN A 382 -29.53 -19.42 26.60
N GLU A 383 -30.82 -19.22 26.87
CA GLU A 383 -31.90 -19.57 25.93
C GLU A 383 -31.85 -18.72 24.65
N ALA A 384 -31.60 -17.42 24.75
CA ALA A 384 -31.42 -16.56 23.57
C ALA A 384 -30.23 -17.01 22.72
N LEU A 385 -29.10 -17.34 23.35
CA LEU A 385 -27.92 -17.88 22.68
C LEU A 385 -28.23 -19.21 21.99
N LYS A 386 -28.91 -20.12 22.69
CA LYS A 386 -29.30 -21.42 22.14
C LYS A 386 -30.18 -21.28 20.89
N ARG A 387 -31.08 -20.29 20.87
CA ARG A 387 -31.91 -20.00 19.68
C ARG A 387 -31.10 -19.39 18.55
N LEU A 388 -30.20 -18.45 18.84
CA LEU A 388 -29.28 -17.93 17.82
C LEU A 388 -28.44 -19.05 17.19
N ASP A 389 -27.97 -20.01 17.99
CA ASP A 389 -27.16 -21.13 17.51
C ASP A 389 -27.97 -22.16 16.69
N ASN A 390 -29.22 -22.43 17.08
CA ASN A 390 -30.04 -23.46 16.42
C ASN A 390 -30.87 -22.93 15.25
N GLU A 391 -31.34 -21.68 15.36
CA GLU A 391 -32.37 -21.10 14.49
C GLU A 391 -31.82 -19.88 13.71
N GLY A 392 -30.62 -19.39 14.04
CA GLY A 392 -30.05 -18.17 13.44
C GLY A 392 -30.72 -16.87 13.90
N VAL A 393 -31.81 -16.95 14.68
CA VAL A 393 -32.63 -15.81 15.12
C VAL A 393 -33.08 -15.98 16.56
N ALA A 394 -33.18 -14.87 17.30
CA ALA A 394 -33.82 -14.84 18.60
C ALA A 394 -34.64 -13.55 18.75
N VAL A 395 -35.91 -13.69 19.14
CA VAL A 395 -36.83 -12.55 19.33
C VAL A 395 -37.17 -12.43 20.81
N LEU A 396 -36.82 -11.29 21.41
CA LEU A 396 -37.15 -10.99 22.80
C LEU A 396 -38.53 -10.32 22.88
N VAL A 397 -39.51 -11.06 23.40
CA VAL A 397 -40.89 -10.58 23.58
C VAL A 397 -41.23 -10.48 25.06
N GLY A 398 -41.90 -9.40 25.46
CA GLY A 398 -42.34 -9.21 26.83
C GLY A 398 -42.83 -7.80 27.14
N PRO A 399 -43.41 -7.57 28.33
CA PRO A 399 -43.92 -6.27 28.75
C PRO A 399 -42.87 -5.16 28.70
N ARG A 400 -43.31 -3.90 28.62
CA ARG A 400 -42.43 -2.73 28.73
C ARG A 400 -41.81 -2.67 30.12
N GLY A 401 -40.55 -2.26 30.20
CA GLY A 401 -39.83 -2.12 31.48
C GLY A 401 -39.24 -3.40 32.07
N ILE A 402 -39.47 -4.57 31.44
CA ILE A 402 -38.98 -5.86 31.95
C ILE A 402 -37.48 -6.12 31.68
N GLY A 403 -36.77 -5.17 31.06
CA GLY A 403 -35.32 -5.27 30.81
C GLY A 403 -34.92 -6.00 29.52
N LYS A 404 -35.76 -6.01 28.47
CA LYS A 404 -35.41 -6.63 27.17
C LYS A 404 -34.15 -6.03 26.54
N THR A 405 -34.06 -4.70 26.49
CA THR A 405 -32.87 -3.98 26.00
C THR A 405 -31.64 -4.33 26.85
N THR A 406 -31.80 -4.39 28.18
CA THR A 406 -30.72 -4.82 29.09
C THR A 406 -30.24 -6.23 28.77
N LEU A 407 -31.16 -7.18 28.53
CA LEU A 407 -30.80 -8.54 28.15
C LEU A 407 -30.10 -8.57 26.79
N ALA A 408 -30.61 -7.87 25.78
CA ALA A 408 -30.00 -7.79 24.46
C ALA A 408 -28.59 -7.19 24.52
N THR A 409 -28.43 -6.01 25.13
CA THR A 409 -27.14 -5.33 25.29
C THR A 409 -26.14 -6.19 26.06
N TYR A 410 -26.54 -6.79 27.18
CA TYR A 410 -25.65 -7.67 27.96
C TYR A 410 -25.24 -8.90 27.16
N THR A 411 -26.18 -9.51 26.42
CA THR A 411 -25.90 -10.69 25.58
C THR A 411 -24.93 -10.32 24.47
N THR A 412 -25.21 -9.25 23.71
CA THR A 412 -24.33 -8.73 22.65
C THR A 412 -22.93 -8.42 23.15
N TRP A 413 -22.82 -7.69 24.27
CA TRP A 413 -21.53 -7.36 24.87
C TRP A 413 -20.73 -8.61 25.26
N THR A 414 -21.40 -9.59 25.89
CA THR A 414 -20.78 -10.85 26.28
C THR A 414 -20.27 -11.61 25.06
N LEU A 415 -21.07 -11.70 24.00
CA LEU A 415 -20.71 -12.37 22.76
C LEU A 415 -19.50 -11.73 22.06
N LEU A 416 -19.47 -10.39 22.01
CA LEU A 416 -18.33 -9.64 21.45
C LEU A 416 -17.07 -9.83 22.30
N ARG A 417 -17.19 -9.90 23.63
CA ARG A 417 -16.07 -10.16 24.54
C ARG A 417 -15.52 -11.58 24.43
N GLU A 418 -16.39 -12.56 24.26
CA GLU A 418 -16.03 -13.97 24.06
C GLU A 418 -15.50 -14.25 22.65
N GLY A 419 -15.56 -13.26 21.74
CA GLY A 419 -15.14 -13.41 20.35
C GLY A 419 -16.06 -14.33 19.53
N ARG A 420 -17.28 -14.57 20.00
CA ARG A 420 -18.28 -15.39 19.28
C ARG A 420 -18.78 -14.70 18.01
N PHE A 421 -18.79 -13.37 18.01
CA PHE A 421 -19.03 -12.54 16.83
C PHE A 421 -17.96 -11.46 16.77
N ARG A 422 -17.48 -11.13 15.56
CA ARG A 422 -16.54 -10.02 15.36
C ARG A 422 -17.24 -8.67 15.27
N PHE A 423 -18.41 -8.65 14.64
CA PHE A 423 -19.16 -7.45 14.37
C PHE A 423 -20.63 -7.59 14.77
N MET A 424 -21.20 -6.46 15.20
CA MET A 424 -22.62 -6.29 15.44
C MET A 424 -23.15 -5.16 14.53
N VAL A 425 -24.32 -5.35 13.96
CA VAL A 425 -25.02 -4.37 13.15
C VAL A 425 -26.24 -3.90 13.90
N ASN A 426 -26.27 -2.63 14.29
CA ASN A 426 -27.46 -2.00 14.87
C ASN A 426 -28.29 -1.39 13.74
N VAL A 427 -29.47 -1.94 13.49
CA VAL A 427 -30.39 -1.42 12.49
C VAL A 427 -31.41 -0.50 13.16
N LYS A 428 -31.51 0.74 12.68
CA LYS A 428 -32.40 1.77 13.24
C LYS A 428 -33.81 1.68 12.66
N ASP A 429 -33.93 1.56 11.34
CA ASP A 429 -35.19 1.38 10.63
C ASP A 429 -34.96 0.40 9.47
N LEU A 430 -35.78 -0.63 9.31
CA LEU A 430 -35.67 -1.63 8.23
C LEU A 430 -36.60 -1.33 7.04
N GLU A 431 -37.66 -0.54 7.23
CA GLU A 431 -38.59 -0.15 6.15
C GLU A 431 -37.96 0.93 5.25
N GLU A 432 -37.15 1.83 5.82
CA GLU A 432 -36.49 2.91 5.07
C GLU A 432 -35.20 2.46 4.34
N VAL A 433 -34.61 1.31 4.68
CA VAL A 433 -33.20 1.00 4.33
C VAL A 433 -33.00 -0.34 3.64
N GLY A 434 -34.08 -1.06 3.32
CA GLY A 434 -34.02 -2.46 2.87
C GLY A 434 -32.99 -2.72 1.78
N THR A 435 -32.85 -1.84 0.78
CA THR A 435 -31.85 -1.98 -0.29
C THR A 435 -30.42 -1.77 0.18
N GLU A 436 -30.19 -0.84 1.08
CA GLU A 436 -28.85 -0.48 1.55
C GLU A 436 -28.30 -1.51 2.53
N PHE A 437 -29.14 -1.93 3.50
CA PHE A 437 -28.77 -2.99 4.44
C PHE A 437 -28.52 -4.32 3.72
N THR A 438 -29.36 -4.66 2.73
CA THR A 438 -29.14 -5.84 1.88
C THR A 438 -27.86 -5.72 1.06
N GLY A 439 -27.58 -4.52 0.53
CA GLY A 439 -26.32 -4.23 -0.16
C GLY A 439 -25.10 -4.46 0.73
N PHE A 440 -25.16 -4.04 2.00
CA PHE A 440 -24.12 -4.32 2.98
C PHE A 440 -23.96 -5.81 3.29
N ILE A 441 -25.05 -6.55 3.52
CA ILE A 441 -24.98 -8.01 3.74
C ILE A 441 -24.37 -8.71 2.52
N GLY A 442 -24.82 -8.36 1.31
CA GLY A 442 -24.26 -8.87 0.06
C GLY A 442 -22.77 -8.52 -0.11
N TYR A 443 -22.36 -7.31 0.29
CA TYR A 443 -20.95 -6.92 0.34
C TYR A 443 -20.16 -7.76 1.36
N TYR A 444 -20.71 -8.00 2.56
CA TYR A 444 -20.04 -8.76 3.61
C TYR A 444 -19.79 -10.22 3.19
N LEU A 445 -20.83 -10.88 2.69
CA LEU A 445 -20.78 -12.25 2.20
C LEU A 445 -19.98 -12.36 0.90
N GLY A 446 -20.16 -11.42 -0.03
CA GLY A 446 -19.47 -11.40 -1.32
C GLY A 446 -17.94 -11.26 -1.19
N ASN A 447 -17.47 -10.55 -0.17
CA ASN A 447 -16.04 -10.44 0.16
C ASN A 447 -15.54 -11.55 1.10
N LYS A 448 -16.39 -12.53 1.44
CA LYS A 448 -16.07 -13.65 2.34
C LYS A 448 -15.60 -13.21 3.72
N TYR A 449 -16.15 -12.11 4.23
CA TYR A 449 -15.82 -11.66 5.58
C TYR A 449 -16.42 -12.58 6.64
N ASP A 450 -17.46 -13.34 6.32
CA ASP A 450 -17.99 -14.42 7.15
C ASP A 450 -16.99 -15.56 7.34
N ASP A 451 -16.28 -15.98 6.28
CA ASP A 451 -15.20 -16.97 6.39
C ASP A 451 -14.05 -16.48 7.29
N LYS A 452 -13.74 -15.17 7.21
CA LYS A 452 -12.59 -14.56 7.91
C LYS A 452 -12.89 -14.13 9.35
N TYR A 453 -14.07 -13.58 9.58
CA TYR A 453 -14.45 -12.91 10.83
C TYR A 453 -15.67 -13.52 11.51
N GLY A 454 -16.28 -14.54 10.89
CA GLY A 454 -17.48 -15.19 11.39
C GLY A 454 -18.74 -14.40 11.10
N ASN A 455 -19.84 -14.90 11.65
CA ASN A 455 -21.17 -14.35 11.43
C ASN A 455 -21.33 -12.94 12.00
N LEU A 456 -22.23 -12.16 11.38
CA LEU A 456 -22.68 -10.87 11.90
C LEU A 456 -23.79 -11.08 12.93
N LEU A 457 -23.75 -10.34 14.04
CA LEU A 457 -24.91 -10.22 14.92
C LEU A 457 -25.76 -9.01 14.51
N VAL A 458 -26.93 -9.24 13.94
CA VAL A 458 -27.88 -8.17 13.61
C VAL A 458 -28.81 -7.94 14.80
N VAL A 459 -28.86 -6.69 15.27
CA VAL A 459 -29.76 -6.26 16.34
C VAL A 459 -30.69 -5.17 15.81
N TYR A 460 -31.98 -5.37 16.05
CA TYR A 460 -33.04 -4.44 15.65
C TYR A 460 -34.01 -4.26 16.82
N ASP A 461 -34.16 -3.01 17.30
CA ASP A 461 -35.23 -2.63 18.21
C ASP A 461 -36.29 -1.85 17.42
N PRO A 462 -37.46 -2.44 17.14
CA PRO A 462 -38.53 -1.73 16.44
C PRO A 462 -39.19 -0.62 17.29
N SER A 463 -38.80 -0.46 18.55
CA SER A 463 -39.39 0.54 19.44
C SER A 463 -38.87 1.95 19.11
N THR A 464 -39.73 2.84 18.59
CA THR A 464 -39.36 4.24 18.36
C THR A 464 -39.04 4.99 19.66
N THR A 465 -38.24 6.07 19.60
CA THR A 465 -38.03 6.98 20.75
C THR A 465 -39.34 7.60 21.28
N LYS A 466 -40.36 7.78 20.42
CA LYS A 466 -41.73 8.17 20.82
C LYS A 466 -42.44 7.10 21.65
N THR A 467 -42.13 5.83 21.43
CA THR A 467 -42.62 4.69 22.23
C THR A 467 -42.09 4.79 23.68
N TYR A 468 -40.92 5.41 23.89
CA TYR A 468 -40.35 5.63 25.22
C TYR A 468 -40.87 6.89 25.95
N SER A 469 -41.37 7.91 25.24
CA SER A 469 -41.83 9.18 25.85
C SER A 469 -43.29 9.20 26.31
N LEU A 470 -44.11 8.22 25.94
CA LEU A 470 -45.51 8.10 26.38
C LEU A 470 -45.61 7.02 27.47
N ALA A 471 -45.47 7.40 28.73
CA ALA A 471 -45.39 6.48 29.87
C ALA A 471 -46.66 5.61 30.09
N ASP A 472 -47.84 6.07 29.63
CA ASP A 472 -49.14 5.51 30.03
C ASP A 472 -49.99 4.91 28.89
N LYS A 473 -49.47 4.81 27.65
CA LYS A 473 -50.23 4.23 26.54
C LYS A 473 -49.58 2.96 26.01
N LYS A 474 -50.42 1.92 25.84
CA LYS A 474 -50.10 0.71 25.08
C LYS A 474 -49.91 1.13 23.62
N THR A 475 -48.68 1.41 23.24
CA THR A 475 -48.29 1.70 21.85
C THR A 475 -48.35 0.38 21.08
N GLU A 476 -49.13 0.37 20.00
CA GLU A 476 -49.12 -0.77 19.07
C GLU A 476 -47.70 -0.95 18.52
N ALA A 477 -47.30 -2.21 18.36
CA ALA A 477 -46.09 -2.56 17.66
C ALA A 477 -46.14 -1.90 16.26
N PRO A 478 -45.07 -1.26 15.77
CA PRO A 478 -45.03 -0.71 14.43
C PRO A 478 -45.60 -1.72 13.42
N LYS A 479 -46.50 -1.24 12.56
CA LYS A 479 -46.95 -2.06 11.41
C LYS A 479 -45.69 -2.40 10.60
N GLY A 480 -45.53 -3.66 10.22
CA GLY A 480 -44.38 -4.11 9.42
C GLY A 480 -43.36 -5.00 10.13
N ILE A 481 -43.35 -5.11 11.47
CA ILE A 481 -42.35 -5.97 12.17
C ILE A 481 -42.33 -7.42 11.67
N SER A 482 -43.49 -8.02 11.37
CA SER A 482 -43.54 -9.39 10.83
C SER A 482 -42.89 -9.46 9.46
N SER A 483 -43.23 -8.54 8.55
CA SER A 483 -42.58 -8.48 7.23
C SER A 483 -41.09 -8.16 7.34
N THR A 484 -40.69 -7.38 8.34
CA THR A 484 -39.28 -7.07 8.63
C THR A 484 -38.52 -8.32 9.10
N ILE A 485 -39.10 -9.10 10.01
CA ILE A 485 -38.53 -10.38 10.45
C ILE A 485 -38.50 -11.36 9.27
N ASP A 486 -39.56 -11.46 8.47
CA ASP A 486 -39.61 -12.32 7.28
C ASP A 486 -38.58 -11.91 6.20
N THR A 487 -38.26 -10.62 6.11
CA THR A 487 -37.20 -10.09 5.25
C THR A 487 -35.82 -10.46 5.79
N LEU A 488 -35.56 -10.25 7.09
CA LEU A 488 -34.30 -10.67 7.72
C LEU A 488 -34.08 -12.19 7.61
N LEU A 489 -35.13 -12.99 7.83
CA LEU A 489 -35.06 -14.45 7.72
C LEU A 489 -34.82 -14.93 6.29
N ARG A 490 -35.34 -14.22 5.28
CA ARG A 490 -35.03 -14.52 3.88
C ARG A 490 -33.55 -14.36 3.56
N TYR A 491 -32.88 -13.37 4.14
CA TYR A 491 -31.43 -13.16 3.97
C TYR A 491 -30.55 -14.13 4.76
N VAL A 492 -31.12 -14.87 5.71
CA VAL A 492 -30.42 -15.91 6.49
C VAL A 492 -30.57 -17.30 5.84
N ALA A 493 -31.55 -17.47 4.95
CA ALA A 493 -31.90 -18.76 4.33
C ALA A 493 -31.36 -18.95 2.90
N GLU A 494 -30.78 -17.91 2.29
CA GLU A 494 -29.96 -17.97 1.07
C GLU A 494 -28.47 -18.07 1.45
#